data_AF-A0A832H9W1-F1
#
_entry.id   AF-A0A832H9W1-F1
#
_cell.length_a   1.000
_cell.length_b   1.000
_cell.length_c   1.000
_cell.angle_alpha   90.00
_cell.angle_beta   90.00
_cell.angle_gamma   90.00
#
_symmetry.space_group_name_H-M   'P 1'
#
loop_
_entity.id
_entity.type
_entity.pdbx_description
1 polymer ?
#
loop_
_entity_poly.entity_id
_entity_poly.type
_entity_poly.pdbx_seq_one_letter_code
_entity_poly.pdbx_strand_id
1 'polypeptide(L)'
;MPNANNYQVRVVLNKTESGYRVAQGLEFDISAQGKSIREAKSSFAYALIGHLMYAEQKKMKPFQGVPKAPKKYWEKFKQGEELQNPISLPSAKIRSFATRKTWLQQFQPD
;
A
#
# COMPACT_ATOMS: atom_id res chain seq x y z
N MET A 1 7.80 9.59 -19.73
CA MET A 1 7.41 9.26 -18.35
C MET A 1 6.38 8.15 -18.41
N PRO A 2 6.50 7.04 -17.68
CA PRO A 2 5.39 6.10 -17.58
C PRO A 2 4.20 6.87 -16.98
N ASN A 3 3.10 6.96 -17.72
CA ASN A 3 1.87 7.59 -17.24
C ASN A 3 1.44 6.84 -15.97
N ALA A 4 1.22 7.58 -14.87
CA ALA A 4 0.60 7.07 -13.65
C ALA A 4 -0.89 6.74 -13.85
N ASN A 5 -1.30 6.33 -15.04
CA ASN A 5 -2.68 6.08 -15.40
C ASN A 5 -3.11 4.71 -14.85
N ASN A 6 -3.76 4.78 -13.68
CA ASN A 6 -4.63 3.79 -13.06
C ASN A 6 -4.05 2.42 -12.71
N TYR A 7 -3.19 2.37 -11.70
CA TYR A 7 -3.11 1.15 -10.87
C TYR A 7 -4.31 1.12 -9.91
N GLN A 8 -5.35 0.36 -10.27
CA GLN A 8 -6.42 0.03 -9.34
C GLN A 8 -6.05 -1.25 -8.58
N VAL A 9 -6.00 -1.15 -7.25
CA VAL A 9 -5.73 -2.28 -6.37
C VAL A 9 -6.89 -2.40 -5.39
N ARG A 10 -7.52 -3.57 -5.34
CA ARG A 10 -8.52 -3.89 -4.33
C ARG A 10 -7.82 -4.22 -3.02
N VAL A 11 -8.39 -3.73 -1.94
CA VAL A 11 -7.81 -3.88 -0.60
C VAL A 11 -8.87 -4.39 0.36
N VAL A 12 -8.54 -5.41 1.13
CA VAL A 12 -9.35 -5.86 2.27
C VAL A 12 -8.71 -5.39 3.57
N LEU A 13 -9.53 -4.80 4.45
CA LEU A 13 -9.11 -4.36 5.78
C LEU A 13 -9.54 -5.39 6.83
N ASN A 14 -8.59 -5.97 7.54
CA ASN A 14 -8.82 -6.95 8.60
C ASN A 14 -8.47 -6.37 9.96
N LYS A 15 -9.15 -6.81 11.03
CA LYS A 15 -8.74 -6.56 12.41
C LYS A 15 -7.90 -7.76 12.89
N THR A 16 -6.78 -7.50 13.56
CA THR A 16 -6.01 -8.53 14.27
C THR A 16 -6.56 -8.75 15.69
N GLU A 17 -6.18 -9.86 16.31
CA GLU A 17 -6.49 -10.13 17.73
C GLU A 17 -5.93 -9.05 18.65
N SER A 18 -4.75 -8.50 18.33
CA SER A 18 -4.11 -7.39 19.03
C SER A 18 -4.74 -6.01 18.78
N GLY A 19 -5.83 -5.94 18.00
CA GLY A 19 -6.57 -4.70 17.74
C GLY A 19 -6.05 -3.84 16.58
N TYR A 20 -4.97 -4.24 15.93
CA TYR A 20 -4.44 -3.56 14.74
C TYR A 20 -5.34 -3.78 13.52
N ARG A 21 -5.21 -2.89 12.53
CA ARG A 21 -5.83 -3.00 11.22
C ARG A 21 -4.78 -3.36 10.18
N VAL A 22 -5.07 -4.37 9.36
CA VAL A 22 -4.21 -4.81 8.25
C VAL A 22 -4.91 -4.54 6.94
N ALA A 23 -4.29 -3.73 6.09
CA ALA A 23 -4.67 -3.51 4.70
C ALA A 23 -3.92 -4.52 3.82
N GLN A 24 -4.65 -5.36 3.11
CA GLN A 24 -4.09 -6.39 2.23
C GLN A 24 -4.54 -6.13 0.78
N GLY A 25 -3.59 -5.91 -0.12
CA GLY A 25 -3.84 -5.83 -1.56
C GLY A 25 -4.21 -7.19 -2.14
N LEU A 26 -5.08 -7.25 -3.14
CA LEU A 26 -5.53 -8.50 -3.75
C LEU A 26 -4.75 -8.85 -5.03
N GLU A 27 -4.56 -7.87 -5.91
CA GLU A 27 -3.82 -8.03 -7.17
C GLU A 27 -2.34 -8.27 -6.93
N PHE A 28 -1.80 -7.68 -5.86
CA PHE A 28 -0.42 -7.80 -5.43
C PHE A 28 -0.44 -8.11 -3.94
N ASP A 29 0.25 -9.18 -3.54
CA ASP A 29 0.38 -9.64 -2.14
C ASP A 29 1.28 -8.70 -1.32
N ILE A 30 0.83 -7.45 -1.23
CA ILE A 30 1.40 -6.36 -0.46
C ILE A 30 0.46 -6.13 0.69
N SER A 31 1.02 -5.97 1.88
CA SER A 31 0.23 -5.70 3.08
C SER A 31 0.88 -4.60 3.90
N ALA A 32 0.06 -3.90 4.66
CA ALA A 32 0.53 -2.92 5.63
C ALA A 32 -0.42 -2.89 6.83
N GLN A 33 0.11 -2.50 7.98
CA GLN A 33 -0.65 -2.44 9.23
C GLN A 33 -0.67 -1.03 9.81
N GLY A 34 -1.65 -0.78 10.68
CA GLY A 34 -1.76 0.41 11.49
C GLY A 34 -2.68 0.19 12.69
N LYS A 35 -2.62 1.05 13.70
CA LYS A 35 -3.49 0.99 14.88
C LYS A 35 -4.93 1.38 14.55
N SER A 36 -5.15 2.06 13.43
CA SER A 36 -6.48 2.46 12.94
C SER A 36 -6.66 2.15 11.45
N ILE A 37 -7.90 2.22 10.95
CA ILE A 37 -8.18 2.08 9.51
C ILE A 37 -7.41 3.16 8.73
N ARG A 38 -7.44 4.40 9.21
CA ARG A 38 -6.71 5.53 8.58
C ARG A 38 -5.22 5.25 8.47
N GLU A 39 -4.61 4.75 9.55
CA GLU A 39 -3.18 4.43 9.57
C GLU A 39 -2.85 3.27 8.64
N ALA A 40 -3.64 2.19 8.65
CA ALA A 40 -3.45 1.06 7.74
C ALA A 40 -3.56 1.49 6.27
N LYS A 41 -4.51 2.38 5.94
CA LYS A 41 -4.63 2.97 4.59
C LYS A 41 -3.38 3.77 4.20
N SER A 42 -2.87 4.63 5.09
CA SER A 42 -1.66 5.41 4.84
C SER A 42 -0.43 4.53 4.68
N SER A 43 -0.21 3.59 5.59
CA SER A 43 0.89 2.63 5.53
C SER A 43 0.85 1.81 4.23
N PHE A 44 -0.33 1.42 3.78
CA PHE A 44 -0.50 0.69 2.52
C PHE A 44 -0.18 1.56 1.30
N ALA A 45 -0.62 2.82 1.29
CA ALA A 45 -0.28 3.76 0.23
C ALA A 45 1.25 3.97 0.13
N TYR A 46 1.94 4.09 1.27
CA TYR A 46 3.40 4.19 1.29
C TYR A 46 4.09 2.91 0.79
N ALA A 47 3.59 1.72 1.16
CA ALA A 47 4.11 0.46 0.65
C ALA A 47 4.00 0.38 -0.88
N LEU A 48 2.85 0.75 -1.46
CA LEU A 48 2.65 0.80 -2.91
C LEU A 48 3.61 1.80 -3.59
N ILE A 49 3.76 3.00 -3.03
CA ILE A 49 4.70 4.01 -3.56
C ILE A 49 6.13 3.49 -3.50
N GLY A 50 6.54 2.85 -2.40
CA GLY A 50 7.87 2.25 -2.26
C GLY A 50 8.17 1.24 -3.37
N HIS A 51 7.20 0.38 -3.70
CA HIS A 51 7.33 -0.56 -4.83
C HIS A 51 7.42 0.14 -6.18
N LEU A 52 6.60 1.18 -6.43
CA LEU A 52 6.65 1.96 -7.66
C LEU A 52 8.01 2.64 -7.85
N MET A 53 8.51 3.29 -6.79
CA MET A 53 9.81 3.96 -6.80
C MET A 53 10.96 2.99 -6.98
N TYR A 54 10.91 1.82 -6.32
CA TYR A 54 11.91 0.78 -6.50
C TYR A 54 11.94 0.26 -7.94
N ALA A 55 10.77 0.01 -8.53
CA ALA A 55 10.65 -0.42 -9.92
C ALA A 55 11.23 0.63 -10.89
N GLU A 56 10.92 1.91 -10.67
CA GLU A 56 11.49 3.02 -11.46
C GLU A 56 13.02 3.07 -11.34
N GLN A 57 13.55 3.03 -10.10
CA GLN A 57 14.99 3.06 -9.85
C GLN A 57 15.72 1.89 -10.53
N LYS A 58 15.10 0.72 -10.56
CA LYS A 58 15.67 -0.49 -11.15
C LYS A 58 15.33 -0.67 -12.63
N LYS A 59 14.58 0.28 -13.23
CA LYS A 59 14.05 0.19 -14.61
C LYS A 59 13.28 -1.11 -14.86
N MET A 60 12.54 -1.58 -13.86
CA MET A 60 11.69 -2.77 -13.93
C MET A 60 10.21 -2.39 -14.03
N LYS A 61 9.37 -3.35 -14.41
CA LYS A 61 7.91 -3.14 -14.36
C LYS A 61 7.45 -3.06 -12.90
N PRO A 62 6.55 -2.13 -12.55
CA PRO A 62 5.92 -2.11 -11.22
C PRO A 62 5.35 -3.46 -10.83
N PHE A 63 5.60 -3.85 -9.57
CA PHE A 63 5.11 -5.10 -8.98
C PHE A 63 5.53 -6.39 -9.72
N GLN A 64 6.55 -6.32 -10.59
CA GLN A 64 7.07 -7.50 -11.27
C GLN A 64 7.53 -8.55 -10.26
N GLY A 65 7.00 -9.77 -10.41
CA GLY A 65 7.30 -10.90 -9.52
C GLY A 65 6.52 -10.91 -8.20
N VAL A 66 5.67 -9.91 -7.94
CA VAL A 66 4.78 -9.92 -6.77
C VAL A 66 3.58 -10.83 -7.09
N PRO A 67 3.34 -11.90 -6.31
CA PRO A 67 2.21 -12.79 -6.54
C PRO A 67 0.89 -12.08 -6.19
N LYS A 68 -0.23 -12.66 -6.62
CA LYS A 68 -1.56 -12.28 -6.12
C LYS A 68 -1.72 -12.73 -4.67
N ALA A 69 -2.58 -12.06 -3.93
CA ALA A 69 -2.87 -12.45 -2.56
C ALA A 69 -3.51 -13.85 -2.46
N PRO A 70 -3.25 -14.60 -1.37
CA PRO A 70 -3.89 -15.88 -1.09
C PRO A 70 -5.42 -15.83 -1.17
N LYS A 71 -6.04 -16.93 -1.62
CA LYS A 71 -7.51 -17.04 -1.84
C LYS A 71 -8.37 -16.56 -0.65
N LYS A 72 -7.93 -16.84 0.58
CA LYS A 72 -8.61 -16.41 1.81
C LYS A 72 -8.89 -14.90 1.86
N TYR A 73 -8.05 -14.06 1.26
CA TYR A 73 -8.26 -12.60 1.26
C TYR A 73 -9.27 -12.16 0.20
N TRP A 74 -9.34 -12.87 -0.92
CA TRP A 74 -10.38 -12.66 -1.93
C TRP A 74 -11.76 -13.03 -1.38
N GLU A 75 -11.84 -14.12 -0.63
CA GLU A 75 -13.08 -14.54 0.04
C GLU A 75 -13.51 -13.50 1.07
N LYS A 76 -12.57 -13.03 1.91
CA LYS A 76 -12.84 -11.94 2.86
C LYS A 76 -13.27 -10.63 2.19
N PHE A 77 -12.70 -10.29 1.04
CA PHE A 77 -13.12 -9.11 0.28
C PHE A 77 -14.56 -9.25 -0.23
N LYS A 78 -14.93 -10.43 -0.74
CA LYS A 78 -16.30 -10.71 -1.21
C LYS A 78 -17.34 -10.70 -0.09
N GLN A 79 -16.95 -11.09 1.11
CA GLN A 79 -17.81 -11.14 2.29
C GLN A 79 -17.80 -9.84 3.10
N GLY A 80 -16.83 -8.97 2.85
CA GLY A 80 -16.65 -7.72 3.57
C GLY A 80 -17.60 -6.63 3.08
N GLU A 81 -17.73 -5.59 3.90
CA GLU A 81 -18.47 -4.39 3.54
C GLU A 81 -17.59 -3.43 2.75
N GLU A 82 -18.17 -2.81 1.71
CA GLU A 82 -17.50 -1.77 0.95
C GLU A 82 -17.35 -0.49 1.80
N LEU A 83 -16.14 0.05 1.85
CA LEU A 83 -15.89 1.33 2.49
C LEU A 83 -16.11 2.46 1.48
N GLN A 84 -16.97 3.42 1.84
CA GLN A 84 -17.26 4.59 1.00
C GLN A 84 -16.03 5.47 0.71
N ASN A 85 -14.97 5.35 1.50
CA ASN A 85 -13.74 6.12 1.37
C ASN A 85 -12.58 5.22 0.90
N PRO A 86 -12.30 5.14 -0.42
CA PRO A 86 -11.20 4.33 -0.95
C PRO A 86 -9.83 4.84 -0.49
N ILE A 87 -8.79 4.02 -0.68
CA ILE A 87 -7.41 4.45 -0.45
C ILE A 87 -7.00 5.33 -1.63
N SER A 88 -6.73 6.60 -1.35
CA SER A 88 -6.10 7.50 -2.30
C SER A 88 -4.59 7.47 -2.06
N LEU A 89 -3.81 7.26 -3.12
CA LEU A 89 -2.38 7.51 -3.05
C LEU A 89 -2.15 9.01 -2.81
N PRO A 90 -1.26 9.42 -1.90
CA PRO A 90 -0.92 10.82 -1.76
C PRO A 90 -0.43 11.33 -3.12
N SER A 91 -1.03 12.42 -3.60
CA SER A 91 -0.63 13.13 -4.81
C SER A 91 0.67 13.90 -4.58
N ALA A 92 1.67 13.22 -4.01
CA ALA A 92 3.02 13.74 -4.07
C ALA A 92 3.40 13.67 -5.53
N LYS A 93 3.68 14.83 -6.15
CA LYS A 93 4.58 14.85 -7.31
C LYS A 93 5.74 13.94 -6.88
N ILE A 94 5.91 12.79 -7.54
CA ILE A 94 7.05 11.89 -7.33
C ILE A 94 8.27 12.66 -7.87
N ARG A 95 8.59 13.78 -7.22
CA ARG A 95 9.82 14.53 -7.40
C ARG A 95 10.79 13.69 -6.62
N SER A 96 11.46 12.78 -7.31
CA SER A 96 12.78 12.26 -6.94
C SER A 96 13.07 12.44 -5.44
N PHE A 97 12.48 11.61 -4.56
CA PHE A 97 12.90 11.54 -3.15
C PHE A 97 14.27 10.85 -3.04
N ALA A 98 15.16 11.17 -3.99
CA ALA A 98 16.56 10.89 -4.00
C ALA A 98 17.23 11.82 -2.99
N THR A 99 17.03 11.55 -1.71
CA THR A 99 18.01 11.88 -0.67
C THR A 99 17.65 11.10 0.58
N ARG A 100 18.53 10.18 0.96
CA ARG A 100 18.44 9.25 2.11
C ARG A 100 18.20 9.92 3.48
N LYS A 101 18.15 11.26 3.57
CA LYS A 101 18.22 11.99 4.83
C LYS A 101 16.86 12.33 5.46
N THR A 102 15.76 12.29 4.70
CA THR A 102 14.45 12.76 5.18
C THR A 102 13.65 11.67 5.91
N TRP A 103 13.95 10.39 5.66
CA TRP A 103 13.15 9.26 6.17
C TRP A 103 13.36 8.96 7.66
N LEU A 104 14.48 9.36 8.26
CA LEU A 104 14.79 9.08 9.67
C LEU A 104 14.21 10.11 10.65
N GLN A 105 13.79 11.29 10.18
CA GLN A 105 13.23 12.32 11.06
C GLN A 105 11.71 12.19 11.26
N GLN A 106 11.02 11.42 10.42
CA GLN A 106 9.56 11.29 10.47
C GLN A 106 9.07 10.05 11.23
N PHE A 107 9.99 9.20 11.69
CA PHE A 107 9.73 7.98 12.48
C PHE A 107 10.65 7.90 13.71
N GLN A 108 10.73 8.99 14.49
CA GLN A 108 11.08 8.84 15.90
C GLN A 108 9.76 8.65 16.67
N PRO A 109 9.48 7.47 17.24
CA PRO A 109 8.50 7.40 18.31
C PRO A 109 9.05 8.22 19.50
N ASP A 110 8.18 9.00 20.14
CA ASP A 110 8.48 9.65 21.41
C ASP A 110 9.00 8.65 22.46
#